data_AF-A0A8X7VMP9-F1
#
_entry.id   AF-A0A8X7VMP9-F1
#
_cell.length_a   1.000
_cell.length_b   1.000
_cell.length_c   1.000
_cell.angle_alpha   90.00
_cell.angle_beta   90.00
_cell.angle_gamma   90.00
#
_symmetry.space_group_name_H-M   'P 1'
#
loop_
_entity.id
_entity.type
_entity.pdbx_description
1 polymer ?
#
loop_
_entity_poly.entity_id
_entity_poly.type
_entity_poly.pdbx_seq_one_letter_code
_entity_poly.pdbx_strand_id
1 'polypeptide(L)'
;MYPCFAFGHMIPYLHLANKLAEKGHSITFLLPKKARKQLESLNLFPDSIFFHPLTLPPVEGLPVGVETTADLPPNTTGKLISDAMDLLRDHIEAQVRALKPDLIFFDLVPWVPEMAKEFGVKSVSYQIVSAACVAIALAPGVDLGFSQPSGYPSSKWLYVGTTLASILSSRTPTNVSLVGSLQG
;
A
#
# COMPACT_ATOMS: atom_id res chain seq x y z
N MET A 1 8.53 4.82 -8.92
CA MET A 1 8.07 3.81 -7.94
C MET A 1 7.59 4.53 -6.70
N TYR A 2 6.40 4.17 -6.20
CA TYR A 2 5.76 4.79 -5.04
C TYR A 2 5.13 3.72 -4.13
N PRO A 3 5.94 3.03 -3.31
CA PRO A 3 5.44 2.04 -2.35
C PRO A 3 4.83 2.69 -1.10
N CYS A 4 4.04 1.91 -0.36
CA CYS A 4 3.69 2.20 1.02
C CYS A 4 4.94 2.47 1.88
N PHE A 5 4.87 3.48 2.78
CA PHE A 5 6.00 3.91 3.61
C PHE A 5 6.24 3.00 4.83
N ALA A 6 6.46 1.72 4.52
CA ALA A 6 6.84 0.67 5.45
C ALA A 6 8.04 -0.09 4.87
N PHE A 7 9.03 -0.43 5.69
CA PHE A 7 10.24 -1.12 5.21
C PHE A 7 9.93 -2.48 4.56
N GLY A 8 8.90 -3.17 5.03
CA GLY A 8 8.42 -4.42 4.42
C GLY A 8 7.94 -4.26 2.97
N HIS A 9 7.60 -3.04 2.55
CA HIS A 9 7.22 -2.71 1.17
C HIS A 9 8.39 -2.07 0.42
N MET A 10 9.05 -1.08 1.02
CA MET A 10 10.14 -0.36 0.36
C MET A 10 11.34 -1.25 -0.02
N ILE A 11 11.71 -2.22 0.82
CA ILE A 11 12.86 -3.10 0.54
C ILE A 11 12.59 -4.00 -0.70
N PRO A 12 11.47 -4.75 -0.78
CA PRO A 12 11.14 -5.49 -2.00
C PRO A 12 11.02 -4.62 -3.26
N TYR A 13 10.49 -3.39 -3.12
CA TYR A 13 10.47 -2.44 -4.23
C TYR A 13 11.86 -2.08 -4.71
N LEU A 14 12.81 -1.89 -3.79
CA LEU A 14 14.19 -1.60 -4.15
C LEU A 14 14.87 -2.82 -4.80
N HIS A 15 14.56 -4.03 -4.36
CA HIS A 15 15.00 -5.25 -5.06
C HIS A 15 14.46 -5.30 -6.50
N LEU A 16 13.17 -4.96 -6.69
CA LEU A 16 12.59 -4.85 -8.04
C LEU A 16 13.28 -3.73 -8.85
N ALA A 17 13.53 -2.57 -8.25
CA ALA A 17 14.25 -1.47 -8.89
C ALA A 17 15.64 -1.90 -9.37
N ASN A 18 16.40 -2.61 -8.53
CA ASN A 18 17.72 -3.16 -8.91
C ASN A 18 17.60 -4.11 -10.12
N LYS A 19 16.58 -4.97 -10.17
CA LYS A 19 16.34 -5.87 -11.31
C LYS A 19 15.90 -5.16 -12.58
N LEU A 20 15.24 -4.02 -12.48
CA LEU A 20 14.90 -3.19 -13.63
C LEU A 20 16.12 -2.37 -14.09
N ALA A 21 16.92 -1.83 -13.18
CA ALA A 21 18.15 -1.10 -13.48
C ALA A 21 19.20 -2.00 -14.16
N GLU A 22 19.33 -3.25 -13.71
CA GLU A 22 20.15 -4.28 -14.37
C GLU A 22 19.80 -4.45 -15.86
N LYS A 23 18.55 -4.17 -16.25
CA LYS A 23 18.05 -4.24 -17.63
C LYS A 23 18.10 -2.90 -18.37
N GLY A 24 18.73 -1.88 -17.79
CA GLY A 24 18.90 -0.56 -18.40
C GLY A 24 17.74 0.41 -18.18
N HIS A 25 16.81 0.11 -17.26
CA HIS A 25 15.75 1.06 -16.91
C HIS A 25 16.23 2.10 -15.89
N SER A 26 15.76 3.33 -16.03
CA SER A 26 15.92 4.36 -14.99
C SER A 26 14.71 4.37 -14.06
N ILE A 27 14.96 4.53 -12.75
CA ILE A 27 13.94 4.46 -11.71
C ILE A 27 14.05 5.69 -10.82
N THR A 28 12.96 6.44 -10.72
CA THR A 28 12.76 7.37 -9.60
C THR A 28 12.01 6.65 -8.49
N PHE A 29 12.60 6.58 -7.31
CA PHE A 29 12.03 5.98 -6.11
C PHE A 29 11.57 7.08 -5.16
N LEU A 30 10.27 7.14 -4.90
CA LEU A 30 9.64 8.16 -4.06
C LEU A 30 9.48 7.60 -2.65
N LEU A 31 10.15 8.21 -1.68
CA LEU A 31 10.24 7.69 -0.30
C LEU A 31 10.49 8.81 0.72
N PRO A 32 10.22 8.59 2.02
CA PRO A 32 10.57 9.54 3.07
C PRO A 32 12.08 9.78 3.21
N LYS A 33 12.46 10.96 3.70
CA LYS A 33 13.86 11.39 3.89
C LYS A 33 14.67 10.44 4.78
N LYS A 34 14.06 9.96 5.86
CA LYS A 34 14.69 9.03 6.83
C LYS A 34 14.93 7.66 6.21
N ALA A 35 13.96 7.16 5.44
CA ALA A 35 14.05 5.87 4.77
C ALA A 35 15.21 5.83 3.75
N ARG A 36 15.51 6.95 3.10
CA ARG A 36 16.62 7.08 2.15
C ARG A 36 17.93 6.55 2.72
N LYS A 37 18.38 7.05 3.87
CA LYS A 37 19.65 6.64 4.48
C LYS A 37 19.72 5.14 4.79
N GLN A 38 18.58 4.54 5.11
CA GLN A 38 18.50 3.11 5.45
C GLN A 38 18.46 2.20 4.22
N LEU A 39 18.10 2.76 3.06
CA LEU A 39 17.98 2.02 1.80
C LEU A 39 19.14 2.27 0.82
N GLU A 40 19.94 3.32 1.04
CA GLU A 40 21.06 3.69 0.16
C GLU A 40 22.06 2.55 -0.05
N SER A 41 22.38 1.77 1.00
CA SER A 41 23.30 0.64 0.90
C SER A 41 22.75 -0.54 0.08
N LEU A 42 21.44 -0.59 -0.15
CA LEU A 42 20.76 -1.62 -0.92
C LEU A 42 20.57 -1.22 -2.39
N ASN A 43 20.89 0.02 -2.77
CA ASN A 43 20.89 0.48 -4.15
C ASN A 43 22.15 0.00 -4.86
N LEU A 44 22.00 -0.91 -5.83
CA LEU A 44 23.12 -1.47 -6.59
C LEU A 44 23.45 -0.66 -7.85
N PHE A 45 22.60 0.31 -8.22
CA PHE A 45 22.70 1.07 -9.47
C PHE A 45 22.44 2.57 -9.20
N PRO A 46 23.35 3.28 -8.51
CA PRO A 46 23.15 4.69 -8.12
C PRO A 46 22.97 5.64 -9.31
N ASP A 47 23.51 5.30 -10.48
CA ASP A 47 23.36 6.10 -11.71
C ASP A 47 22.03 5.88 -12.42
N SER A 48 21.25 4.89 -11.99
CA SER A 48 19.95 4.54 -12.60
C SER A 48 18.79 4.60 -11.63
N ILE A 49 19.04 4.46 -10.32
CA ILE A 49 18.03 4.50 -9.26
C ILE A 49 18.20 5.78 -8.46
N PHE A 50 17.27 6.71 -8.65
CA PHE A 50 17.26 8.01 -8.02
C PHE A 50 16.25 8.07 -6.88
N PHE A 51 16.76 8.30 -5.66
CA PHE A 51 15.93 8.48 -4.48
C PHE A 51 15.42 9.91 -4.39
N HIS A 52 14.11 10.07 -4.54
CA HIS A 52 13.41 11.35 -4.46
C HIS A 52 12.72 11.47 -3.09
N PRO A 53 13.27 12.27 -2.16
CA PRO A 53 12.78 12.36 -0.80
C PRO A 53 11.45 13.11 -0.73
N LEU A 54 10.50 12.57 0.01
CA LEU A 54 9.20 13.16 0.31
C LEU A 54 9.12 13.58 1.78
N THR A 55 8.21 14.49 2.08
CA THR A 55 7.89 14.92 3.45
C THR A 55 6.40 14.67 3.66
N LEU A 56 6.06 13.87 4.67
CA LEU A 56 4.67 13.58 4.99
C LEU A 56 3.96 14.87 5.44
N PRO A 57 2.80 15.20 4.86
CA PRO A 57 1.93 16.24 5.37
C PRO A 57 1.46 15.90 6.80
N PRO A 58 1.19 16.91 7.65
CA PRO A 58 0.62 16.67 8.96
C PRO A 58 -0.78 16.07 8.84
N VAL A 59 -1.06 15.06 9.67
CA VAL A 59 -2.38 14.42 9.80
C VAL A 59 -2.74 14.41 11.28
N GLU A 60 -4.02 14.63 11.59
CA GLU A 60 -4.52 14.56 12.97
C GLU A 60 -4.21 13.18 13.57
N GLY A 61 -3.55 13.17 14.74
CA GLY A 61 -3.10 11.95 15.41
C GLY A 61 -1.74 11.40 14.95
N LEU A 62 -1.14 11.92 13.87
CA LEU A 62 0.22 11.55 13.44
C LEU A 62 1.25 12.39 14.23
N PRO A 63 2.12 11.76 15.04
CA PRO A 63 3.15 12.51 15.76
C PRO A 63 4.13 13.23 14.85
N VAL A 64 4.66 14.37 15.31
CA VAL A 64 5.65 15.16 14.55
C VAL A 64 6.91 14.34 14.31
N GLY A 65 7.41 14.37 13.07
CA GLY A 65 8.66 13.69 12.68
C GLY A 65 8.51 12.20 12.36
N VAL A 66 7.29 11.66 12.39
CA VAL A 66 7.00 10.32 11.88
C VAL A 66 7.03 10.34 10.36
N GLU A 67 7.80 9.43 9.77
CA GLU A 67 7.98 9.33 8.32
C GLU A 67 7.61 7.95 7.77
N THR A 68 7.71 6.91 8.60
CA THR A 68 7.42 5.53 8.23
C THR A 68 6.58 4.83 9.29
N THR A 69 5.98 3.70 8.96
CA THR A 69 5.25 2.88 9.94
C THR A 69 6.14 2.40 11.10
N ALA A 70 7.46 2.31 10.90
CA ALA A 70 8.40 1.93 11.96
C ALA A 70 8.64 3.04 12.99
N ASP A 71 8.27 4.28 12.68
CA ASP A 71 8.38 5.42 13.60
C ASP A 71 7.14 5.58 14.49
N LEU A 72 6.08 4.80 14.22
CA LEU A 72 4.82 4.89 14.96
C LEU A 72 4.95 4.29 16.37
N PRO A 73 4.37 4.93 17.39
CA PRO A 73 4.22 4.31 18.70
C PRO A 73 3.42 2.99 18.63
N PRO A 74 3.67 2.00 19.50
CA PRO A 74 3.07 0.66 19.42
C PRO A 74 1.53 0.61 19.34
N ASN A 75 0.85 1.62 19.87
CA ASN A 75 -0.62 1.70 19.91
C ASN A 75 -1.19 2.60 18.80
N THR A 76 -0.40 2.92 17.78
CA THR A 76 -0.80 3.80 16.68
C THR A 76 -1.01 3.00 15.41
N THR A 77 -2.11 3.27 14.70
CA THR A 77 -2.43 2.56 13.46
C THR A 77 -1.55 3.01 12.29
N GLY A 78 -1.13 2.07 11.46
CA GLY A 78 -0.46 2.34 10.18
C GLY A 78 -1.32 3.15 9.21
N LYS A 79 -2.64 3.21 9.42
CA LYS A 79 -3.56 4.02 8.62
C LYS A 79 -3.17 5.49 8.58
N LEU A 80 -2.60 6.06 9.65
CA LEU A 80 -2.19 7.47 9.65
C LEU A 80 -1.10 7.77 8.61
N ILE A 81 -0.22 6.80 8.33
CA ILE A 81 0.77 6.91 7.26
C ILE A 81 0.08 6.88 5.90
N SER A 82 -0.89 5.98 5.72
CA SER A 82 -1.72 5.92 4.50
C SER A 82 -2.47 7.23 4.27
N ASP A 83 -3.08 7.80 5.30
CA ASP A 83 -3.82 9.07 5.22
C ASP A 83 -2.87 10.21 4.84
N ALA A 84 -1.66 10.24 5.40
CA ALA A 84 -0.65 11.22 5.04
C ALA A 84 -0.12 11.03 3.60
N MET A 85 -0.02 9.78 3.13
CA MET A 85 0.30 9.47 1.74
C MET A 85 -0.80 9.93 0.77
N ASP A 86 -2.07 9.82 1.14
CA ASP A 86 -3.18 10.31 0.33
C ASP A 86 -3.12 11.83 0.10
N LEU A 87 -2.66 12.58 1.10
CA LEU A 87 -2.43 14.02 1.00
C LEU A 87 -1.24 14.39 0.10
N LEU A 88 -0.40 13.43 -0.31
CA LEU A 88 0.69 13.68 -1.25
C LEU A 88 0.27 13.66 -2.72
N ARG A 89 -1.00 13.36 -3.04
CA ARG A 89 -1.49 13.23 -4.42
C ARG A 89 -0.98 14.34 -5.34
N ASP A 90 -1.25 15.59 -5.02
CA ASP A 90 -0.87 16.74 -5.86
C ASP A 90 0.65 16.84 -6.09
N HIS A 91 1.44 16.51 -5.07
CA HIS A 91 2.89 16.49 -5.18
C HIS A 91 3.35 15.37 -6.12
N ILE A 92 2.76 14.17 -6.00
CA ILE A 92 3.07 13.03 -6.86
C ILE A 92 2.63 13.30 -8.30
N GLU A 93 1.49 13.96 -8.51
CA GLU A 93 1.04 14.43 -9.82
C GLU A 93 2.07 15.38 -10.46
N ALA A 94 2.59 16.34 -9.69
CA ALA A 94 3.63 17.24 -10.17
C ALA A 94 4.90 16.47 -10.57
N GLN A 95 5.31 15.46 -9.79
CA GLN A 95 6.45 14.59 -10.15
C GLN A 95 6.18 13.80 -11.43
N VAL A 96 4.99 13.22 -11.60
CA VAL A 96 4.61 12.48 -12.81
C VAL A 96 4.62 13.38 -14.04
N ARG A 97 4.09 14.61 -13.94
CA ARG A 97 4.12 15.60 -15.04
C ARG A 97 5.55 16.01 -15.42
N ALA A 98 6.43 16.18 -14.43
CA ALA A 98 7.81 16.58 -14.64
C ALA A 98 8.68 15.45 -15.22
N LEU A 99 8.57 14.25 -14.64
CA LEU A 99 9.39 13.10 -14.99
C LEU A 99 8.90 12.35 -16.23
N LYS A 100 7.58 12.41 -16.52
CA LYS A 100 6.91 11.69 -17.62
C LYS A 100 7.30 10.20 -17.67
N PRO A 101 7.09 9.44 -16.59
CA PRO A 101 7.51 8.04 -16.52
C PRO A 101 6.70 7.16 -17.49
N ASP A 102 7.33 6.11 -18.03
CA ASP A 102 6.64 5.11 -18.86
C ASP A 102 5.70 4.21 -18.03
N LEU A 103 6.04 3.99 -16.76
CA LEU A 103 5.38 3.02 -15.87
C LEU A 103 5.48 3.46 -14.41
N ILE A 104 4.38 3.33 -13.66
CA ILE A 104 4.32 3.58 -12.22
C ILE A 104 4.05 2.27 -11.46
N PHE A 105 5.02 1.82 -10.67
CA PHE A 105 4.78 0.76 -9.67
C PHE A 105 4.34 1.38 -8.34
N PHE A 106 3.29 0.82 -7.74
CA PHE A 106 2.69 1.28 -6.48
C PHE A 106 1.98 0.15 -5.72
N ASP A 107 1.75 0.32 -4.42
CA ASP A 107 0.91 -0.56 -3.61
C ASP A 107 0.19 0.19 -2.51
N LEU A 108 -1.00 -0.28 -2.12
CA LEU A 108 -1.82 0.27 -1.03
C LEU A 108 -2.16 1.77 -1.15
N VAL A 109 -2.01 2.35 -2.33
CA VAL A 109 -2.38 3.74 -2.65
C VAL A 109 -3.44 3.74 -3.76
N PRO A 110 -4.74 3.75 -3.42
CA PRO A 110 -5.82 3.44 -4.37
C PRO A 110 -6.03 4.52 -5.43
N TRP A 111 -5.56 5.75 -5.22
CA TRP A 111 -5.73 6.85 -6.18
C TRP A 111 -4.68 6.86 -7.29
N VAL A 112 -3.60 6.09 -7.19
CA VAL A 112 -2.52 6.08 -8.20
C VAL A 112 -2.99 5.64 -9.59
N PRO A 113 -3.82 4.58 -9.75
CA PRO A 113 -4.32 4.19 -11.07
C PRO A 113 -5.18 5.25 -11.75
N GLU A 114 -6.04 5.93 -10.99
CA GLU A 114 -6.90 7.01 -11.49
C GLU A 114 -6.04 8.16 -11.99
N MET A 115 -5.12 8.64 -11.14
CA MET A 115 -4.15 9.67 -11.49
C MET A 115 -3.31 9.27 -12.73
N ALA A 116 -2.76 8.06 -12.76
CA ALA A 116 -1.93 7.61 -13.88
C ALA A 116 -2.71 7.61 -15.21
N LYS A 117 -4.00 7.23 -15.17
CA LYS A 117 -4.89 7.28 -16.34
C LYS A 117 -5.09 8.71 -16.85
N GLU A 118 -5.24 9.70 -15.98
CA GLU A 118 -5.36 11.12 -16.35
C GLU A 118 -4.13 11.61 -17.13
N PHE A 119 -2.94 11.09 -16.80
CA PHE A 119 -1.68 11.42 -17.47
C PHE A 119 -1.32 10.51 -18.65
N GLY A 120 -2.15 9.51 -18.98
CA GLY A 120 -1.84 8.53 -20.02
C GLY A 120 -0.67 7.62 -19.68
N VAL A 121 -0.34 7.46 -18.39
CA VAL A 121 0.77 6.64 -17.89
C VAL A 121 0.25 5.28 -17.44
N LYS A 122 0.99 4.22 -17.73
CA LYS A 122 0.65 2.87 -17.26
C LYS A 122 0.98 2.75 -15.76
N SER A 123 0.09 2.11 -15.00
CA SER A 123 0.32 1.80 -13.59
C SER A 123 0.29 0.29 -13.34
N VAL A 124 1.10 -0.18 -12.41
CA VAL A 124 1.22 -1.58 -12.00
C VAL A 124 1.13 -1.65 -10.49
N SER A 125 0.10 -2.34 -9.99
CA SER A 125 0.03 -2.65 -8.56
C SER A 125 0.99 -3.78 -8.25
N TYR A 126 2.09 -3.49 -7.55
CA TYR A 126 3.08 -4.50 -7.16
C TYR A 126 2.87 -4.89 -5.70
N GLN A 127 2.19 -6.02 -5.50
CA GLN A 127 1.91 -6.58 -4.18
C GLN A 127 3.08 -7.44 -3.70
N ILE A 128 3.59 -7.15 -2.51
CA ILE A 128 4.70 -7.89 -1.87
C ILE A 128 4.25 -9.17 -1.16
N VAL A 129 2.95 -9.44 -1.17
CA VAL A 129 2.32 -10.63 -0.57
C VAL A 129 1.88 -11.63 -1.65
N SER A 130 1.63 -12.87 -1.24
CA SER A 130 1.17 -13.91 -2.16
C SER A 130 -0.20 -13.60 -2.77
N ALA A 131 -0.49 -14.16 -3.96
CA ALA A 131 -1.80 -14.05 -4.59
C ALA A 131 -2.94 -14.57 -3.69
N ALA A 132 -2.68 -15.60 -2.87
CA ALA A 132 -3.64 -16.10 -1.90
C ALA A 132 -3.98 -15.04 -0.82
N CYS A 133 -2.97 -14.34 -0.29
CA CYS A 133 -3.18 -13.24 0.65
C CYS A 133 -4.02 -12.12 0.04
N VAL A 134 -3.73 -11.75 -1.22
CA VAL A 134 -4.52 -10.74 -1.95
C VAL A 134 -5.96 -11.19 -2.15
N ALA A 135 -6.18 -12.44 -2.58
CA ALA A 135 -7.52 -12.98 -2.79
C ALA A 135 -8.36 -12.99 -1.51
N ILE A 136 -7.76 -13.43 -0.38
CA ILE A 136 -8.42 -13.42 0.92
C ILE A 136 -8.78 -11.99 1.35
N ALA A 137 -7.89 -11.02 1.13
CA ALA A 137 -8.12 -9.62 1.51
C ALA A 137 -9.20 -8.95 0.67
N LEU A 138 -9.25 -9.23 -0.64
CA LEU A 138 -10.19 -8.58 -1.58
C LEU A 138 -11.57 -9.26 -1.63
N ALA A 139 -11.66 -10.52 -1.23
CA ALA A 139 -12.90 -11.30 -1.27
C ALA A 139 -13.16 -11.99 0.08
N PRO A 140 -13.34 -11.22 1.17
CA PRO A 140 -13.65 -11.79 2.47
C PRO A 140 -14.99 -12.54 2.40
N GLY A 141 -14.95 -13.86 2.58
CA GLY A 141 -16.14 -14.71 2.58
C GLY A 141 -16.44 -15.46 1.28
N VAL A 142 -15.52 -15.50 0.31
CA VAL A 142 -15.63 -16.48 -0.78
C VAL A 142 -15.45 -17.88 -0.20
N ASP A 143 -16.51 -18.67 -0.23
CA ASP A 143 -16.45 -20.09 0.04
C ASP A 143 -15.60 -20.73 -1.06
N LEU A 144 -14.38 -21.15 -0.71
CA LEU A 144 -13.40 -21.71 -1.66
C LEU A 144 -13.81 -23.10 -2.16
N GLY A 145 -15.02 -23.58 -1.83
CA GLY A 145 -15.59 -24.83 -2.33
C GLY A 145 -14.87 -26.07 -1.79
N PHE A 146 -14.01 -25.91 -0.78
CA PHE A 146 -13.41 -27.05 -0.10
C PHE A 146 -14.47 -27.68 0.79
N SER A 147 -14.92 -28.89 0.43
CA SER A 147 -15.76 -29.71 1.31
C SER A 147 -15.04 -29.89 2.64
N GLN A 148 -15.65 -29.40 3.72
CA GLN A 148 -15.08 -29.50 5.06
C GLN A 148 -14.84 -30.98 5.41
N PRO A 149 -13.62 -31.38 5.78
CA PRO A 149 -13.36 -32.76 6.19
C PRO A 149 -14.20 -33.11 7.42
N SER A 150 -14.78 -34.32 7.42
CA SER A 150 -15.54 -34.85 8.55
C SER A 150 -14.72 -34.75 9.84
N GLY A 151 -15.25 -34.07 10.86
CA GLY A 151 -14.62 -33.90 12.17
C GLY A 151 -13.94 -32.55 12.41
N TYR A 152 -13.88 -31.65 11.43
CA TYR A 152 -13.42 -30.27 11.66
C TYR A 152 -14.49 -29.45 12.40
N PRO A 153 -14.11 -28.57 13.36
CA PRO A 153 -15.05 -27.70 14.06
C PRO A 153 -15.75 -26.74 13.07
N SER A 154 -17.01 -26.37 13.37
CA SER A 154 -17.83 -25.45 12.56
C SER A 154 -17.04 -24.19 12.16
N SER A 155 -17.21 -23.75 10.90
CA SER A 155 -16.63 -22.56 10.26
C SER A 155 -16.95 -21.21 10.94
N LYS A 156 -17.53 -21.22 12.15
CA LYS A 156 -17.66 -20.05 13.02
C LYS A 156 -16.30 -19.47 13.47
N TRP A 157 -15.21 -20.23 13.31
CA TRP A 157 -13.84 -19.74 13.46
C TRP A 157 -13.18 -19.37 12.13
N LEU A 158 -13.98 -18.97 11.13
CA LEU A 158 -13.49 -18.17 10.01
C LEU A 158 -12.52 -17.14 10.60
N TYR A 159 -11.27 -17.15 10.12
CA TYR A 159 -10.29 -16.12 10.40
C TYR A 159 -11.03 -14.81 10.30
N VAL A 160 -11.27 -14.17 11.45
CA VAL A 160 -11.92 -12.87 11.47
C VAL A 160 -10.87 -11.95 10.87
N GLY A 161 -10.94 -11.77 9.55
CA GLY A 161 -10.07 -10.91 8.76
C GLY A 161 -10.22 -9.43 9.12
N THR A 162 -10.80 -9.09 10.27
CA THR A 162 -10.91 -7.73 10.79
C THR A 162 -9.55 -7.15 11.15
N THR A 163 -8.53 -7.96 11.41
CA THR A 163 -7.18 -7.47 11.69
C THR A 163 -6.38 -7.13 10.43
N LEU A 164 -6.70 -7.73 9.26
CA LEU A 164 -6.06 -7.37 7.98
C LEU A 164 -6.89 -6.34 7.19
N ALA A 165 -8.23 -6.35 7.34
CA ALA A 165 -9.09 -5.33 6.75
C ALA A 165 -8.84 -3.93 7.34
N SER A 166 -8.45 -3.83 8.62
CA SER A 166 -8.07 -2.54 9.22
C SER A 166 -6.74 -1.98 8.69
N ILE A 167 -5.93 -2.80 8.02
CA ILE A 167 -4.70 -2.40 7.33
C ILE A 167 -4.98 -2.03 5.86
N LEU A 168 -6.07 -2.54 5.26
CA LEU A 168 -6.34 -2.45 3.81
C LEU A 168 -7.64 -1.73 3.41
N SER A 169 -8.54 -1.40 4.35
CA SER A 169 -9.84 -0.80 4.01
C SER A 169 -9.79 0.73 4.06
N SER A 170 -9.80 1.33 2.87
CA SER A 170 -10.28 2.68 2.65
C SER A 170 -11.76 2.62 2.20
N ARG A 171 -12.63 3.35 2.92
CA ARG A 171 -14.07 3.69 2.66
C ARG A 171 -15.09 2.55 2.91
N THR A 172 -16.31 2.76 3.43
CA THR A 172 -17.14 3.89 3.92
C THR A 172 -18.31 3.25 4.72
N PRO A 173 -19.01 3.97 5.64
CA PRO A 173 -20.05 3.37 6.47
C PRO A 173 -21.34 3.19 5.67
N THR A 174 -21.75 1.95 5.42
CA THR A 174 -23.14 1.66 5.07
C THR A 174 -23.92 1.45 6.36
N ASN A 175 -24.67 2.48 6.75
CA ASN A 175 -25.80 2.35 7.65
C ASN A 175 -26.76 1.32 7.05
N VAL A 176 -26.90 0.17 7.71
CA VAL A 176 -28.07 -0.69 7.53
C VAL A 176 -28.79 -0.72 8.87
N SER A 177 -29.76 0.18 9.00
CA SER A 177 -30.84 0.05 9.98
C SER A 177 -31.72 -1.12 9.54
N LEU A 178 -31.66 -2.24 10.26
CA LEU A 178 -32.65 -3.31 10.12
C LEU A 178 -33.77 -3.05 11.12
N VAL A 179 -34.81 -2.39 10.63
CA VAL A 179 -36.16 -2.44 11.20
C VAL A 179 -36.70 -3.84 10.93
N GLY A 180 -36.98 -4.60 11.98
CA GLY A 180 -37.69 -5.88 11.91
C GLY A 180 -38.96 -5.80 12.74
N SER A 181 -40.08 -5.53 12.09
CA SER A 181 -41.43 -5.63 12.64
C SER A 181 -41.87 -7.09 12.78
N LEU A 182 -42.77 -7.27 13.74
CA LEU A 182 -43.52 -8.43 14.24
C LEU A 182 -44.11 -9.46 13.24
N GLN A 183 -44.53 -10.57 13.88
CA GLN A 183 -45.47 -11.65 13.52
C GLN A 183 -44.85 -12.93 12.94
N GLY A 184 -45.10 -14.12 13.51
CA GLY A 184 -46.01 -14.50 14.60
C GLY A 184 -45.75 -15.91 15.11
#